data_AF-A0A8T3KJC7-F1
#
_entry.id   AF-A0A8T3KJC7-F1
#
_cell.length_a   1.000
_cell.length_b   1.000
_cell.length_c   1.000
_cell.angle_alpha   90.00
_cell.angle_beta   90.00
_cell.angle_gamma   90.00
#
_symmetry.space_group_name_H-M   'P 1'
#
loop_
_entity.id
_entity.type
_entity.pdbx_description
1 polymer ?
#
loop_
_entity_poly.entity_id
_entity_poly.type
_entity_poly.pdbx_seq_one_letter_code
_entity_poly.pdbx_strand_id
1 'polypeptide(L)'
;MAGKIEVLRNNGCGVIEGRIMHCYWFALVQTEPTEHGINPKTLLKGGGRVSRLCVYSGIKRQETIAEYSRGWVNLKYNYIEVVEELVNYLERRYSLKIVK
;
A
#
# COMPACT_ATOMS: atom_id res chain seq x y z
N MET A 1 -8.12 5.75 -14.61
CA MET A 1 -7.29 6.96 -14.40
C MET A 1 -6.77 6.89 -12.99
N ALA A 2 -5.45 6.75 -12.87
CA ALA A 2 -4.73 6.63 -11.63
C ALA A 2 -4.86 7.93 -10.80
N GLY A 3 -5.27 7.82 -9.54
CA GLY A 3 -5.51 8.99 -8.68
C GLY A 3 -4.21 9.53 -8.12
N LYS A 4 -4.09 10.85 -7.92
CA LYS A 4 -2.91 11.41 -7.27
C LYS A 4 -2.72 10.80 -5.87
N ILE A 5 -1.55 10.20 -5.63
CA ILE A 5 -1.16 9.70 -4.32
C ILE A 5 -0.59 10.85 -3.49
N GLU A 6 -1.17 11.06 -2.32
CA GLU A 6 -0.73 12.06 -1.35
C GLU A 6 -0.18 11.35 -0.10
N VAL A 7 1.05 11.66 0.28
CA VAL A 7 1.65 11.17 1.53
C VAL A 7 1.38 12.17 2.64
N LEU A 8 0.68 11.75 3.69
CA LEU A 8 0.33 12.59 4.83
C LEU A 8 1.33 12.43 5.98
N ARG A 9 1.88 11.23 6.15
CA ARG A 9 2.82 10.92 7.23
C ARG A 9 3.81 9.86 6.79
N ASN A 10 5.07 10.04 7.19
CA ASN A 10 6.12 9.03 7.10
C ASN A 10 6.96 9.13 8.37
N ASN A 11 6.98 8.08 9.17
CA ASN A 11 7.61 8.10 10.49
C ASN A 11 9.08 7.63 10.47
N GLY A 12 9.67 7.39 9.29
CA GLY A 12 11.04 6.88 9.15
C GLY A 12 11.21 5.40 9.52
N CYS A 13 10.28 4.80 10.28
CA CYS A 13 10.26 3.37 10.64
C CYS A 13 9.54 2.48 9.62
N GLY A 14 9.37 2.94 8.37
CA GLY A 14 8.70 2.19 7.30
C GLY A 14 7.17 2.31 7.30
N VAL A 15 6.56 2.97 8.29
CA VAL A 15 5.11 3.27 8.26
C VAL A 15 4.86 4.53 7.44
N ILE A 16 4.02 4.41 6.42
CA ILE A 16 3.54 5.52 5.60
C ILE A 16 2.03 5.54 5.57
N GLU A 17 1.47 6.74 5.63
CA GLU A 17 0.03 6.97 5.53
C GLU A 17 -0.25 8.04 4.49
N GLY A 18 -1.41 7.95 3.85
CA GLY A 18 -1.75 8.86 2.77
C GLY A 18 -3.17 8.73 2.24
N ARG A 19 -3.39 9.37 1.10
CA ARG A 19 -4.63 9.32 0.34
C ARG A 19 -4.38 8.99 -1.12
N ILE A 20 -5.38 8.37 -1.74
CA ILE A 20 -5.47 8.20 -3.19
C ILE A 20 -6.95 8.29 -3.56
N MET A 21 -7.31 9.19 -4.47
CA MET A 21 -8.72 9.51 -4.75
C MET A 21 -9.50 9.84 -3.45
N HIS A 22 -10.61 9.13 -3.18
CA HIS A 22 -11.42 9.25 -1.97
C HIS A 22 -11.05 8.23 -0.89
N CYS A 23 -9.92 7.52 -1.05
CA CYS A 23 -9.47 6.48 -0.14
C CYS A 23 -8.37 6.99 0.79
N TYR A 24 -8.43 6.57 2.05
CA TYR A 24 -7.31 6.67 2.99
C TYR A 24 -6.53 5.37 2.98
N TRP A 25 -5.20 5.43 3.11
CA TRP A 25 -4.39 4.24 3.21
C TRP A 25 -3.29 4.37 4.25
N PHE A 26 -2.86 3.23 4.80
CA PHE A 26 -1.57 3.11 5.46
C PHE A 26 -0.87 1.84 5.00
N ALA A 27 0.47 1.89 5.00
CA ALA A 27 1.31 0.78 4.65
C ALA A 27 2.49 0.67 5.61
N LEU A 28 2.91 -0.57 5.86
CA LEU A 28 4.22 -0.86 6.43
C LEU A 28 5.12 -1.35 5.29
N VAL A 29 6.17 -0.58 5.00
CA VAL A 29 7.09 -0.82 3.90
C VAL A 29 8.47 -1.16 4.47
N GLN A 30 9.00 -2.30 4.02
CA GLN A 30 10.33 -2.78 4.40
C GLN A 30 11.39 -2.15 3.49
N THR A 31 12.63 -2.08 3.98
CA THR A 31 13.77 -1.62 3.17
C THR A 31 14.06 -2.58 2.02
N GLU A 32 14.03 -3.88 2.30
CA GLU A 32 14.23 -4.95 1.34
C GLU A 32 12.95 -5.77 1.10
N PRO A 33 12.78 -6.38 -0.08
CA PRO A 33 11.67 -7.30 -0.34
C PRO A 33 11.64 -8.46 0.65
N THR A 34 10.46 -8.93 1.01
CA THR A 34 10.27 -10.00 2.01
C THR A 34 9.33 -11.10 1.52
N GLU A 35 9.44 -12.27 2.12
CA GLU A 35 8.53 -13.42 1.88
C GLU A 35 7.06 -13.14 2.26
N HIS A 36 6.81 -12.09 3.03
CA HIS A 36 5.49 -11.71 3.47
C HIS A 36 4.97 -10.45 2.79
N GLY A 37 5.77 -9.76 1.98
CA GLY A 37 5.33 -8.54 1.30
C GLY A 37 4.43 -8.81 0.10
N ILE A 38 3.76 -7.79 -0.41
CA ILE A 38 2.88 -7.89 -1.59
C ILE A 38 3.75 -7.86 -2.85
N ASN A 39 3.67 -8.90 -3.69
CA ASN A 39 4.32 -8.90 -4.99
C ASN A 39 3.72 -7.79 -5.87
N PRO A 40 4.51 -6.80 -6.34
CA PRO A 40 3.97 -5.69 -7.13
C PRO A 40 3.45 -6.09 -8.51
N LYS A 41 3.83 -7.27 -9.03
CA LYS A 41 3.42 -7.74 -10.35
C LYS A 41 2.15 -8.60 -10.32
N THR A 42 1.89 -9.27 -9.19
CA THR A 42 0.79 -10.25 -9.08
C THR A 42 -0.18 -9.94 -7.95
N LEU A 43 0.13 -8.97 -7.10
CA LEU A 43 -0.51 -8.71 -5.81
C LEU A 43 -0.55 -9.90 -4.84
N LEU A 44 0.05 -11.04 -5.18
CA LEU A 44 0.12 -12.19 -4.29
C LEU A 44 1.17 -11.97 -3.20
N LYS A 45 1.13 -12.82 -2.17
CA LYS A 45 2.15 -12.83 -1.13
C LYS A 45 3.53 -13.20 -1.68
N GLY A 46 4.55 -12.49 -1.24
CA GLY A 46 5.97 -12.74 -1.47
C GLY A 46 6.65 -11.73 -2.42
N GLY A 47 7.93 -11.47 -2.19
CA GLY A 47 8.79 -10.76 -3.16
C GLY A 47 8.55 -9.26 -3.29
N GLY A 48 7.82 -8.65 -2.34
CA GLY A 48 7.66 -7.20 -2.22
C GLY A 48 8.04 -6.66 -0.85
N ARG A 49 8.14 -5.35 -0.75
CA ARG A 49 8.47 -4.55 0.45
C ARG A 49 7.25 -4.18 1.27
N VAL A 50 6.07 -4.06 0.66
CA VAL A 50 4.84 -3.72 1.39
C VAL A 50 4.39 -4.92 2.23
N SER A 51 4.72 -4.96 3.52
CA SER A 51 4.42 -6.08 4.44
C SER A 51 3.07 -5.97 5.14
N ARG A 52 2.51 -4.75 5.19
CA ARG A 52 1.11 -4.49 5.55
C ARG A 52 0.54 -3.40 4.67
N LEU A 53 -0.74 -3.50 4.33
CA LEU A 53 -1.49 -2.48 3.62
C LEU A 53 -2.93 -2.48 4.11
N CYS A 54 -3.45 -1.33 4.50
CA CYS A 54 -4.89 -1.14 4.66
C CYS A 54 -5.34 0.05 3.85
N VAL A 55 -6.45 -0.12 3.14
CA VAL A 55 -7.10 0.91 2.34
C VAL A 55 -8.55 1.03 2.80
N TYR A 56 -8.99 2.24 3.05
CA TYR A 56 -10.33 2.54 3.56
C TYR A 56 -11.04 3.52 2.63
N SER A 57 -12.35 3.33 2.44
CA SER A 57 -13.18 4.28 1.72
C SER A 57 -13.57 5.46 2.62
N GLY A 58 -13.62 6.65 2.02
CA GLY A 58 -14.19 7.85 2.62
C GLY A 58 -13.31 8.54 3.67
N ILE A 59 -13.72 9.75 4.04
CA ILE A 59 -12.96 10.65 4.93
C ILE A 59 -12.85 10.09 6.36
N LYS A 60 -13.84 9.30 6.79
CA LYS A 60 -13.91 8.70 8.14
C LYS A 60 -13.49 7.22 8.19
N ARG A 61 -12.83 6.70 7.14
CA ARG A 61 -12.44 5.28 7.03
C ARG A 61 -13.62 4.33 7.27
N GLN A 62 -14.76 4.60 6.61
CA GLN A 62 -16.04 3.95 6.90
C GLN A 62 -16.04 2.46 6.54
N GLU A 63 -15.25 2.08 5.54
CA GLU A 63 -15.21 0.71 5.06
C GLU A 63 -13.79 0.30 4.66
N THR A 64 -13.39 -0.90 5.06
CA THR A 64 -12.14 -1.52 4.59
C THR A 64 -12.32 -1.99 3.14
N ILE A 65 -11.59 -1.34 2.23
CA ILE A 65 -11.51 -1.69 0.81
C ILE A 65 -10.52 -2.85 0.60
N ALA A 66 -9.37 -2.75 1.27
CA ALA A 66 -8.31 -3.72 1.16
C ALA A 66 -7.58 -3.82 2.49
N GLU A 67 -7.24 -5.04 2.89
CA GLU A 67 -6.45 -5.32 4.08
C GLU A 67 -5.52 -6.49 3.77
N TYR A 68 -4.22 -6.22 3.91
CA TYR A 68 -3.15 -7.17 3.75
C TYR A 68 -2.32 -7.22 5.03
N SER A 69 -2.23 -8.42 5.62
CA SER A 69 -1.43 -8.70 6.80
C SER A 69 -0.82 -10.09 6.68
N ARG A 70 0.36 -10.18 6.05
CA ARG A 70 1.02 -11.45 5.66
C ARG A 70 0.19 -12.34 4.71
N GLY A 71 -0.72 -11.71 3.97
CA GLY A 71 -1.72 -12.31 3.10
C GLY A 71 -2.94 -11.39 3.00
N TRP A 72 -3.74 -11.51 1.94
CA TRP A 72 -4.98 -10.75 1.82
C TRP A 72 -6.00 -11.25 2.85
N VAL A 73 -6.44 -10.36 3.72
CA VAL A 73 -7.58 -10.56 4.62
C VAL A 73 -8.86 -10.10 3.91
N ASN A 74 -8.78 -8.99 3.19
CA ASN A 74 -9.87 -8.46 2.36
C ASN A 74 -9.29 -7.76 1.15
N LEU A 75 -9.91 -7.93 -0.02
CA LEU A 75 -9.57 -7.18 -1.23
C LEU A 75 -10.82 -7.05 -2.09
N LYS A 76 -11.36 -5.84 -2.16
CA LYS A 76 -12.48 -5.54 -3.05
C LYS A 76 -11.99 -5.42 -4.50
N TYR A 77 -12.47 -6.31 -5.36
CA TYR A 77 -12.06 -6.39 -6.77
C TYR A 77 -12.24 -5.08 -7.55
N ASN A 78 -13.27 -4.29 -7.27
CA ASN A 78 -13.51 -3.00 -7.91
C ASN A 78 -12.49 -1.90 -7.52
N TYR A 79 -11.59 -2.18 -6.59
CA TYR A 79 -10.49 -1.29 -6.19
C TYR A 79 -9.11 -1.90 -6.46
N ILE A 80 -9.02 -2.98 -7.24
CA ILE A 80 -7.74 -3.64 -7.50
C ILE A 80 -6.72 -2.69 -8.14
N GLU A 81 -7.15 -1.86 -9.09
CA GLU A 81 -6.29 -0.87 -9.75
C GLU A 81 -5.70 0.14 -8.75
N VAL A 82 -6.50 0.57 -7.75
CA VAL A 82 -6.05 1.48 -6.68
C VAL A 82 -4.98 0.81 -5.83
N VAL A 83 -5.18 -0.46 -5.50
CA VAL A 83 -4.22 -1.25 -4.72
C VAL A 83 -2.93 -1.48 -5.51
N GLU A 84 -3.03 -1.85 -6.79
CA GLU A 84 -1.88 -2.01 -7.68
C GLU A 84 -1.07 -0.72 -7.80
N GLU A 85 -1.74 0.42 -7.96
CA GLU A 85 -1.09 1.72 -8.05
C GLU A 85 -0.35 2.06 -6.75
N LEU A 86 -0.99 1.86 -5.59
CA LEU A 86 -0.38 2.08 -4.29
C LEU A 86 0.84 1.19 -4.06
N VAL A 87 0.73 -0.11 -4.32
CA VAL A 87 1.83 -1.07 -4.15
C VAL A 87 2.99 -0.68 -5.05
N ASN A 88 2.73 -0.40 -6.34
CA ASN A 88 3.78 0.02 -7.27
C ASN A 88 4.45 1.34 -6.88
N TYR A 89 3.67 2.32 -6.40
CA TYR A 89 4.22 3.59 -5.91
C TYR A 89 5.16 3.37 -4.72
N LEU A 90 4.73 2.59 -3.73
CA LEU A 90 5.52 2.31 -2.53
C LEU A 90 6.79 1.51 -2.87
N GLU A 91 6.70 0.51 -3.74
CA GLU A 91 7.88 -0.22 -4.22
C GLU A 91 8.91 0.68 -4.90
N ARG A 92 8.47 1.55 -5.81
CA ARG A 92 9.37 2.48 -6.52
C ARG A 92 10.02 3.46 -5.57
N ARG A 93 9.24 4.04 -4.65
CA ARG A 93 9.73 5.03 -3.68
C ARG A 93 10.86 4.47 -2.82
N TYR A 94 10.76 3.22 -2.39
CA TYR A 94 11.79 2.56 -1.56
C TYR A 94 12.92 1.95 -2.37
N SER A 95 12.65 1.43 -3.57
CA SER A 95 13.71 0.96 -4.48
C SER A 95 14.69 2.07 -4.85
N LEU A 96 14.21 3.31 -4.97
CA LEU A 96 15.03 4.48 -5.30
C LEU A 96 15.75 5.12 -4.10
N LYS A 97 15.63 4.55 -2.89
CA LYS A 97 16.17 5.13 -1.63
C LYS A 97 15.76 6.60 -1.41
N ILE A 98 14.61 7.02 -1.95
CA ILE A 98 14.08 8.40 -1.80
C ILE A 98 13.60 8.65 -0.36
N VAL A 99 13.56 7.60 0.47
CA VAL A 99 13.33 7.69 1.91
C VAL A 99 14.69 7.46 2.59
N LYS A 100 15.27 8.54 3.12
CA LYS A 100 16.38 8.52 4.09
C LYS A 100 15.82 8.66 5.49
#